data_AF-A0ABD1MRC3-F1
#
_entry.id   AF-A0ABD1MRC3-F1
#
_cell.length_a   1.000
_cell.length_b   1.000
_cell.length_c   1.000
_cell.angle_alpha   90.00
_cell.angle_beta   90.00
_cell.angle_gamma   90.00
#
_symmetry.space_group_name_H-M   'P 1'
#
loop_
_entity.id
_entity.type
_entity.pdbx_description
1 polymer ?
#
loop_
_entity_poly.entity_id
_entity_poly.type
_entity_poly.pdbx_seq_one_letter_code
_entity_poly.pdbx_strand_id
1 'polypeptide(L)'
;MRGNDSSLLNNGSGIIHSATLNYDGIFRHYAHFINGSIQTVASWPKEENECLVKGYCGFNSYCTFIDAQPVCICLPGYDFIYPNDHTLGCKRIFQKEDCSKEKDSPTLYEMKLLPKILWKDSPYFKDRMSRDACSSACMADCRCEAATYKVETASCMKMRFPLRYLRRKTESVSFGNTTTWLLLKVGKSPKNRTGNDNHAPKQPPPIKTTSNRATVQIIVITSVFSFLLCSTLVISSHYMYKIRVLQYKRRNMELHVSEPEAIVLSNWAYKCFVRGQLNKLFFWEAVDKTLVENMLKVALWCVQDEPFLRQTMKSVVLMLEGVTDIAVPPCHNSNFE
;
A
#
# COMPACT_ATOMS: atom_id res chain seq x y z
N MET A 1 19.34 12.79 3.67
CA MET A 1 20.73 12.30 3.51
C MET A 1 21.62 13.53 3.49
N ARG A 2 22.47 13.73 4.50
CA ARG A 2 23.49 14.79 4.49
C ARG A 2 24.61 14.33 3.56
N GLY A 3 24.61 14.82 2.32
CA GLY A 3 25.78 14.80 1.46
C GLY A 3 26.65 15.97 1.86
N ASN A 4 27.80 15.69 2.45
CA ASN A 4 28.80 16.67 2.82
C ASN A 4 29.73 16.81 1.60
N ASP A 5 29.43 17.75 0.70
CA ASP A 5 30.37 18.16 -0.34
C ASP A 5 30.95 19.52 0.03
N SER A 6 32.09 19.45 0.70
CA SER A 6 33.00 20.56 0.95
C SER A 6 33.78 20.87 -0.33
N SER A 7 33.25 21.71 -1.21
CA SER A 7 34.06 22.51 -2.12
C SER A 7 33.29 23.74 -2.61
N LEU A 8 33.99 24.88 -2.67
CA LEU A 8 33.54 26.23 -3.07
C LEU A 8 33.09 27.17 -1.95
N LEU A 9 33.98 27.41 -0.98
CA LEU A 9 34.11 28.77 -0.43
C LEU A 9 34.98 29.57 -1.41
N ASN A 10 34.36 30.35 -2.30
CA ASN A 10 35.03 31.43 -3.00
C ASN A 10 34.09 32.64 -3.14
N ASN A 11 34.53 33.75 -2.55
CA ASN A 11 34.09 35.14 -2.71
C ASN A 11 32.62 35.51 -2.40
N GLY A 12 32.43 36.17 -1.25
CA GLY A 12 31.65 37.41 -1.15
C GLY A 12 30.14 37.39 -1.34
N SER A 13 29.51 36.24 -1.61
CA SER A 13 28.06 36.10 -1.60
C SER A 13 27.70 34.75 -1.01
N GLY A 14 27.38 34.73 0.28
CA GLY A 14 26.83 33.52 0.89
C GLY A 14 25.53 33.16 0.18
N ILE A 15 25.48 31.98 -0.41
CA ILE A 15 24.26 31.40 -0.97
C ILE A 15 23.87 30.26 -0.06
N ILE A 16 22.67 30.31 0.49
CA ILE A 16 22.10 29.23 1.29
C ILE A 16 21.22 28.39 0.39
N HIS A 17 21.50 27.10 0.31
CA HIS A 17 20.69 26.17 -0.47
C HIS A 17 19.64 25.51 0.42
N SER A 18 18.40 25.43 -0.05
CA SER A 18 17.32 24.70 0.62
C SER A 18 16.58 23.82 -0.38
N ALA A 19 16.18 22.62 0.02
CA ALA A 19 15.39 21.74 -0.84
C ALA A 19 14.14 21.27 -0.09
N THR A 20 12.98 21.46 -0.71
CA THR A 20 11.67 21.28 -0.07
C THR A 20 10.76 20.45 -0.96
N LEU A 21 10.08 19.46 -0.38
CA LEU A 21 8.96 18.79 -1.02
C LEU A 21 7.67 19.55 -0.65
N ASN A 22 7.09 20.25 -1.63
CA ASN A 22 5.90 21.05 -1.41
C ASN A 22 4.61 20.19 -1.38
N TYR A 23 3.50 20.79 -0.93
CA TYR A 23 2.18 20.13 -0.83
C TYR A 23 1.65 19.65 -2.18
N ASP A 24 2.08 20.27 -3.28
CA ASP A 24 1.79 19.88 -4.65
C ASP A 24 2.56 18.63 -5.10
N GLY A 25 3.42 18.08 -4.23
CA GLY A 25 4.25 16.90 -4.49
C GLY A 25 5.48 17.18 -5.36
N ILE A 26 5.75 18.45 -5.69
CA ILE A 26 6.91 18.86 -6.47
C ILE A 26 8.07 19.16 -5.51
N PHE A 27 9.19 18.48 -5.72
CA PHE A 27 10.42 18.74 -4.99
C PHE A 27 11.13 19.94 -5.63
N ARG A 28 11.39 21.00 -4.87
CA ARG A 28 12.03 22.23 -5.35
C ARG A 28 13.33 22.47 -4.59
N HIS A 29 14.38 22.82 -5.31
CA HIS A 29 15.66 23.28 -4.77
C HIS A 29 15.78 24.79 -5.00
N TYR A 30 15.99 25.53 -3.93
CA TYR A 30 16.14 26.98 -3.92
C TYR A 30 17.55 27.40 -3.52
N ALA A 31 18.03 28.47 -4.13
CA ALA A 31 19.19 29.24 -3.71
C ALA A 31 18.70 30.56 -3.10
N HIS A 32 19.03 30.78 -1.83
CA HIS A 32 18.75 31.99 -1.09
C HIS A 32 20.01 32.84 -1.05
N PHE A 33 19.97 34.01 -1.67
CA PHE A 33 21.08 34.94 -1.72
C PHE A 33 21.00 35.90 -0.52
N ILE A 34 22.14 36.34 0.01
CA ILE A 34 22.18 37.32 1.12
C ILE A 34 21.43 38.62 0.81
N ASN A 35 21.31 39.00 -0.46
CA ASN A 35 20.52 40.16 -0.88
C ASN A 35 18.98 39.97 -0.71
N GLY A 36 18.54 38.83 -0.18
CA GLY A 36 17.13 38.47 0.03
C GLY A 36 16.45 37.86 -1.18
N SER A 37 17.13 37.74 -2.33
CA SER A 37 16.55 37.08 -3.52
C SER A 37 16.53 35.56 -3.34
N ILE A 38 15.46 34.94 -3.84
CA ILE A 38 15.28 33.49 -3.84
C ILE A 38 15.15 33.03 -5.30
N GLN A 39 16.00 32.11 -5.72
CA GLN A 39 15.94 31.53 -7.05
C GLN A 39 15.62 30.04 -6.95
N THR A 40 14.66 29.57 -7.75
CA THR A 40 14.43 28.13 -7.93
C THR A 40 15.54 27.60 -8.84
N VAL A 41 16.45 26.80 -8.29
CA VAL A 41 17.58 26.19 -9.01
C VAL A 41 17.10 25.00 -9.82
N ALA A 42 16.18 24.22 -9.26
CA ALA A 42 15.61 23.05 -9.94
C ALA A 42 14.28 22.63 -9.31
N SER A 43 13.43 21.99 -10.12
CA SER A 43 12.19 21.34 -9.71
C SER A 43 12.12 19.92 -10.27
N TRP A 44 11.49 19.02 -9.52
CA TRP A 44 11.26 17.65 -9.92
C TRP A 44 9.81 17.22 -9.65
N PRO A 45 9.13 16.63 -10.64
CA PRO A 45 9.59 16.38 -12.02
C PRO A 45 9.85 17.68 -12.81
N LYS A 46 10.84 17.64 -13.72
CA LYS A 46 11.32 18.81 -14.48
C LYS A 46 10.41 19.18 -15.66
N GLU A 47 9.54 18.25 -16.05
CA GLU A 47 8.58 18.37 -17.15
C GLU A 47 7.26 18.96 -16.62
N GLU A 48 6.64 19.86 -17.42
CA GLU A 48 5.27 20.38 -17.22
C GLU A 48 4.23 19.27 -17.41
N ASN A 49 4.24 18.30 -16.51
CA ASN A 49 3.29 17.21 -16.50
C ASN A 49 3.03 16.80 -15.06
N GLU A 50 1.97 17.35 -14.48
CA GLU A 50 1.53 17.11 -13.11
C GLU A 50 1.18 15.63 -12.87
N CYS A 51 0.77 14.89 -13.91
CA CYS A 51 0.57 13.45 -13.82
C CYS A 51 1.88 12.66 -13.63
N LEU A 52 3.05 13.29 -13.73
CA LEU A 52 4.32 12.70 -13.30
C LEU A 52 4.53 12.74 -11.78
N VAL A 53 3.84 13.65 -11.10
CA VAL A 53 3.91 13.79 -9.64
C VAL A 53 3.20 12.59 -9.00
N LYS A 54 3.94 11.84 -8.18
CA LYS A 54 3.37 10.72 -7.44
C LYS A 54 2.34 11.23 -6.44
N GLY A 55 1.10 10.78 -6.61
CA GLY A 55 0.00 11.11 -5.71
C GLY A 55 -0.79 12.34 -6.11
N TYR A 56 -0.58 12.88 -7.32
CA TYR A 56 -1.45 13.92 -7.87
C TYR A 56 -2.92 13.50 -7.86
N CYS A 57 -3.19 12.25 -8.28
CA CYS A 57 -4.49 11.61 -8.12
C CYS A 57 -4.48 10.61 -6.97
N GLY A 58 -5.54 10.65 -6.18
CA GLY A 58 -5.76 9.77 -5.04
C GLY A 58 -6.06 8.32 -5.44
N PHE A 59 -6.37 7.50 -4.44
CA PHE A 59 -6.52 6.07 -4.60
C PHE A 59 -7.58 5.66 -5.64
N ASN A 60 -7.33 4.55 -6.34
CA ASN A 60 -8.25 3.93 -7.31
C ASN A 60 -8.68 4.87 -8.45
N SER A 61 -7.86 5.87 -8.75
CA SER A 61 -8.03 6.80 -9.86
C SER A 61 -6.75 6.88 -10.68
N TYR A 62 -6.85 7.38 -11.91
CA TYR A 62 -5.69 7.64 -12.76
C TYR A 62 -5.68 9.09 -13.25
N CYS A 63 -4.47 9.63 -13.43
CA CYS A 63 -4.26 10.97 -13.94
C CYS A 63 -4.24 11.00 -15.48
N THR A 64 -4.90 11.98 -16.08
CA THR A 64 -4.88 12.25 -17.52
C THR A 64 -4.99 13.76 -17.77
N PHE A 65 -4.78 14.21 -18.99
CA PHE A 65 -5.06 15.60 -19.37
C PHE A 65 -6.38 15.70 -20.14
N ILE A 66 -7.16 16.73 -19.84
CA ILE A 66 -8.32 17.21 -20.62
C ILE A 66 -8.10 18.71 -20.80
N ASP A 67 -8.10 19.20 -22.04
CA ASP A 67 -7.88 20.62 -22.35
C ASP A 67 -6.65 21.23 -21.67
N ALA A 68 -5.52 20.51 -21.74
CA ALA A 68 -4.25 20.85 -21.10
C ALA A 68 -4.27 20.94 -19.55
N GLN A 69 -5.38 20.58 -18.90
CA GLN A 69 -5.46 20.50 -17.44
C GLN A 69 -5.35 19.05 -16.96
N PRO A 70 -4.57 18.78 -15.90
CA PRO A 70 -4.52 17.47 -15.27
C PRO A 70 -5.84 17.17 -14.55
N VAL A 71 -6.44 16.02 -14.87
CA VAL A 71 -7.72 15.55 -14.32
C VAL A 71 -7.56 14.13 -13.78
N CYS A 72 -8.16 13.89 -12.61
CA CYS A 72 -8.24 12.56 -12.00
C CYS A 72 -9.56 11.88 -12.38
N ILE A 73 -9.47 10.65 -12.88
CA ILE A 73 -10.63 9.85 -13.30
C ILE A 73 -10.64 8.53 -12.52
N CYS A 74 -11.78 8.18 -11.94
CA CYS A 74 -11.96 6.91 -11.25
C CYS A 74 -11.78 5.70 -12.18
N LEU A 75 -11.23 4.63 -11.63
CA LEU A 75 -11.21 3.33 -12.31
C LEU A 75 -12.64 2.80 -12.49
N PRO A 76 -12.91 1.94 -13.48
CA PRO A 76 -14.23 1.32 -13.61
C PRO A 76 -14.65 0.55 -12.36
N GLY A 77 -15.90 0.75 -11.91
CA GLY A 77 -16.40 0.18 -10.66
C GLY A 77 -16.03 0.99 -9.41
N TYR A 78 -15.56 2.22 -9.58
CA TYR A 78 -15.25 3.18 -8.52
C TYR A 78 -15.93 4.51 -8.80
N ASP A 79 -16.19 5.24 -7.73
CA ASP A 79 -16.76 6.59 -7.75
C ASP A 79 -16.00 7.48 -6.78
N PHE A 80 -16.05 8.81 -6.97
CA PHE A 80 -15.29 9.74 -6.16
C PHE A 80 -15.67 9.64 -4.68
N ILE A 81 -14.67 9.77 -3.81
CA ILE A 81 -14.92 9.89 -2.37
C ILE A 81 -15.63 11.21 -2.11
N TYR A 82 -15.13 12.29 -2.73
CA TYR A 82 -15.69 13.63 -2.66
C TYR A 82 -15.92 14.17 -4.07
N PRO A 83 -17.17 14.49 -4.46
CA PRO A 83 -17.49 14.99 -5.80
C PRO A 83 -16.80 16.32 -6.15
N ASN A 84 -16.44 17.13 -5.17
CA ASN A 84 -15.86 18.45 -5.38
C ASN A 84 -14.33 18.45 -5.42
N ASP A 85 -13.68 17.35 -5.01
CA ASP A 85 -12.22 17.21 -5.07
C ASP A 85 -11.85 15.81 -5.58
N HIS A 86 -11.73 15.72 -6.90
CA HIS A 86 -11.36 14.49 -7.61
C HIS A 86 -9.93 14.02 -7.28
N THR A 87 -9.08 14.87 -6.68
CA THR A 87 -7.69 14.51 -6.33
C THR A 87 -7.62 13.60 -5.10
N LEU A 88 -8.70 13.50 -4.32
CA LEU A 88 -8.75 12.66 -3.11
C LEU A 88 -8.99 11.17 -3.41
N GLY A 89 -9.33 10.83 -4.66
CA GLY A 89 -9.48 9.45 -5.12
C GLY A 89 -10.90 8.91 -5.04
N CYS A 90 -11.02 7.59 -5.16
CA CYS A 90 -12.27 6.90 -5.45
C CYS A 90 -12.51 5.70 -4.54
N LYS A 91 -13.78 5.53 -4.13
CA LYS A 91 -14.31 4.37 -3.40
C LYS A 91 -14.95 3.38 -4.36
N ARG A 92 -14.93 2.10 -4.00
CA ARG A 92 -15.58 1.04 -4.77
C ARG A 92 -17.11 1.16 -4.65
N ILE A 93 -17.84 0.93 -5.74
CA ILE A 93 -19.32 0.99 -5.75
C ILE A 93 -20.02 -0.37 -5.63
N PHE A 94 -19.26 -1.46 -5.57
CA PHE A 94 -19.76 -2.83 -5.43
C PHE A 94 -19.20 -3.50 -4.18
N GLN A 95 -20.00 -4.36 -3.55
CA GLN A 95 -19.56 -5.08 -2.35
C GLN A 95 -18.46 -6.08 -2.71
N LYS A 96 -17.41 -6.14 -1.88
CA LYS A 96 -16.41 -7.19 -1.94
C LYS A 96 -17.01 -8.41 -1.23
N GLU A 97 -17.24 -9.49 -1.97
CA GLU A 97 -17.61 -10.74 -1.33
C GLU A 97 -16.46 -11.26 -0.47
N ASP A 98 -16.83 -11.81 0.68
CA ASP A 98 -15.90 -12.43 1.60
C ASP A 98 -15.34 -13.69 0.93
N CYS A 99 -14.03 -13.76 0.80
CA CYS A 99 -13.33 -14.81 0.04
C CYS A 99 -13.41 -16.21 0.69
N SER A 100 -14.31 -16.38 1.65
CA SER A 100 -14.53 -17.55 2.49
C SER A 100 -15.47 -18.58 1.84
N LYS A 101 -16.06 -18.28 0.67
CA LYS A 101 -16.93 -19.21 -0.08
C LYS A 101 -16.25 -19.71 -1.35
N GLU A 102 -15.53 -20.82 -1.20
CA GLU A 102 -14.64 -21.46 -2.19
C GLU A 102 -15.26 -21.90 -3.54
N LYS A 103 -16.55 -21.65 -3.83
CA LYS A 103 -17.21 -22.29 -4.99
C LYS A 103 -17.72 -21.39 -6.11
N ASP A 104 -17.74 -20.06 -5.96
CA ASP A 104 -18.33 -19.17 -6.98
C ASP A 104 -17.44 -17.97 -7.43
N SER A 105 -16.12 -18.07 -7.28
CA SER A 105 -15.19 -16.98 -7.68
C SER A 105 -15.23 -16.56 -9.17
N PRO A 106 -15.35 -17.46 -10.18
CA PRO A 106 -15.27 -17.05 -11.58
C PRO A 106 -16.54 -16.39 -12.15
N THR A 107 -17.69 -16.49 -11.47
CA THR A 107 -18.97 -15.96 -11.98
C THR A 107 -19.21 -14.49 -11.61
N LEU A 108 -18.52 -13.95 -10.60
CA LEU A 108 -18.85 -12.64 -10.01
C LEU A 108 -17.92 -11.50 -10.40
N TYR A 109 -16.68 -11.81 -10.77
CA TYR A 109 -15.72 -10.80 -11.20
C TYR A 109 -15.38 -10.97 -12.68
N GLU A 110 -14.91 -9.91 -13.30
CA GLU A 110 -14.28 -9.94 -14.61
C GLU A 110 -13.01 -9.10 -14.61
N MET A 111 -12.05 -9.48 -15.47
CA MET A 111 -10.86 -8.67 -15.73
C MET A 111 -11.18 -7.71 -16.88
N LYS A 112 -11.29 -6.42 -16.55
CA LYS A 112 -11.46 -5.35 -17.53
C LYS A 112 -10.12 -4.83 -18.00
N LEU A 113 -9.92 -4.80 -19.31
CA LEU A 113 -8.72 -4.26 -19.93
C LEU A 113 -8.77 -2.73 -19.98
N LEU A 114 -7.76 -2.09 -19.41
CA LEU A 114 -7.55 -0.64 -19.48
C LEU A 114 -6.33 -0.33 -20.36
N PRO A 115 -6.55 0.14 -21.61
CA PRO A 115 -5.46 0.46 -22.51
C PRO A 115 -4.76 1.76 -22.11
N LYS A 116 -3.48 1.88 -22.43
CA LYS A 116 -2.66 3.09 -22.22
C LYS A 116 -2.62 3.58 -20.76
N ILE A 117 -2.87 2.71 -19.78
CA ILE A 117 -2.66 3.03 -18.36
C ILE A 117 -1.29 2.52 -17.91
N LEU A 118 -0.49 3.44 -17.39
CA LEU A 118 0.78 3.18 -16.76
C LEU A 118 0.60 3.14 -15.25
N TRP A 119 1.33 2.24 -14.62
CA TRP A 119 1.42 2.13 -13.18
C TRP A 119 2.88 2.17 -12.75
N LYS A 120 3.16 3.00 -11.74
CA LYS A 120 4.52 3.28 -11.27
C LYS A 120 4.63 3.10 -9.75
N ASP A 121 4.29 1.90 -9.29
CA ASP A 121 4.47 1.45 -7.90
C ASP A 121 5.03 0.01 -7.85
N SER A 122 5.32 -0.47 -6.65
CA SER A 122 5.86 -1.81 -6.41
C SER A 122 4.76 -2.88 -6.39
N PRO A 123 4.91 -3.99 -7.13
CA PRO A 123 3.99 -5.12 -7.03
C PRO A 123 4.18 -5.86 -5.72
N TYR A 124 3.09 -6.40 -5.18
CA TYR A 124 3.19 -7.31 -4.04
C TYR A 124 3.61 -8.73 -4.49
N PHE A 125 3.44 -9.03 -5.78
CA PHE A 125 3.82 -10.29 -6.39
C PHE A 125 4.35 -10.06 -7.80
N LYS A 126 5.48 -10.68 -8.12
CA LYS A 126 6.11 -10.64 -9.43
C LYS A 126 6.68 -12.00 -9.77
N ASP A 127 6.32 -12.53 -10.94
CA ASP A 127 6.81 -13.83 -11.41
C ASP A 127 6.76 -13.92 -12.95
N ARG A 128 7.36 -14.96 -13.54
CA ARG A 128 7.34 -15.22 -14.98
C ARG A 128 6.19 -16.16 -15.34
N MET A 129 5.27 -15.69 -16.18
CA MET A 129 4.15 -16.49 -16.70
C MET A 129 3.53 -15.82 -17.94
N SER A 130 2.57 -16.47 -18.61
CA SER A 130 1.85 -15.86 -19.72
C SER A 130 0.85 -14.79 -19.23
N ARG A 131 0.38 -13.94 -20.14
CA ARG A 131 -0.66 -12.94 -19.84
C ARG A 131 -1.93 -13.59 -19.29
N ASP A 132 -2.38 -14.67 -19.90
CA ASP A 132 -3.63 -15.34 -19.54
C ASP A 132 -3.49 -16.09 -18.21
N ALA A 133 -2.33 -16.69 -17.96
CA ALA A 133 -1.99 -17.26 -16.66
C ALA A 133 -1.96 -16.18 -15.57
N CYS A 134 -1.38 -15.01 -15.85
CA CYS A 134 -1.35 -13.87 -14.93
C CYS A 134 -2.76 -13.36 -14.61
N SER A 135 -3.60 -13.23 -15.63
CA SER A 135 -5.01 -12.85 -15.51
C SER A 135 -5.78 -13.83 -14.64
N SER A 136 -5.66 -15.13 -14.94
CA SER A 136 -6.34 -16.20 -14.18
C SER A 136 -5.84 -16.28 -12.74
N ALA A 137 -4.53 -16.14 -12.53
CA ALA A 137 -3.92 -16.14 -11.21
C ALA A 137 -4.26 -14.89 -10.38
N CYS A 138 -4.59 -13.76 -11.02
CA CYS A 138 -5.14 -12.59 -10.33
C CYS A 138 -6.62 -12.79 -9.99
N MET A 139 -7.39 -13.38 -10.90
CA MET A 139 -8.80 -13.70 -10.64
C MET A 139 -8.97 -14.62 -9.44
N ALA A 140 -8.16 -15.68 -9.36
CA ALA A 140 -8.16 -16.63 -8.24
C ALA A 140 -7.58 -16.05 -6.93
N ASP A 141 -6.83 -14.95 -6.99
CA ASP A 141 -6.21 -14.33 -5.81
C ASP A 141 -7.15 -13.25 -5.23
N CYS A 142 -7.63 -13.50 -4.01
CA CYS A 142 -8.50 -12.61 -3.26
C CYS A 142 -7.90 -11.25 -2.90
N ARG A 143 -6.56 -11.15 -2.91
CA ARG A 143 -5.82 -9.93 -2.66
C ARG A 143 -5.47 -9.19 -3.96
N CYS A 144 -5.58 -9.87 -5.10
CA CYS A 144 -5.30 -9.26 -6.40
C CYS A 144 -6.50 -8.46 -6.89
N GLU A 145 -6.22 -7.22 -7.26
CA GLU A 145 -7.23 -6.26 -7.72
C GLU A 145 -6.90 -5.73 -9.11
N ALA A 146 -5.61 -5.72 -9.47
CA ALA A 146 -5.20 -5.51 -10.84
C ALA A 146 -3.93 -6.32 -11.14
N ALA A 147 -3.70 -6.59 -12.42
CA ALA A 147 -2.49 -7.20 -12.90
C ALA A 147 -1.99 -6.47 -14.15
N THR A 148 -0.68 -6.42 -14.31
CA THR A 148 -0.03 -5.96 -15.54
C THR A 148 0.95 -7.03 -16.01
N TYR A 149 1.12 -7.09 -17.32
CA TYR A 149 2.00 -8.05 -17.97
C TYR A 149 3.03 -7.31 -18.83
N LYS A 150 4.31 -7.51 -18.53
CA LYS A 150 5.41 -6.98 -19.33
C LYS A 150 5.88 -8.03 -20.32
N VAL A 151 5.55 -7.81 -21.60
CA VAL A 151 5.86 -8.73 -22.72
C VAL A 151 7.36 -8.99 -22.85
N GLU A 152 8.19 -7.94 -22.84
CA GLU A 152 9.65 -8.02 -23.01
C GLU A 152 10.33 -8.99 -22.03
N THR A 153 9.83 -9.05 -20.79
CA THR A 153 10.43 -9.85 -19.71
C THR A 153 9.58 -11.05 -19.32
N ALA A 154 8.49 -11.30 -20.06
CA ALA A 154 7.44 -12.26 -19.71
C ALA A 154 7.01 -12.19 -18.23
N SER A 155 6.92 -10.98 -17.67
CA SER A 155 6.74 -10.79 -16.21
C SER A 155 5.31 -10.38 -15.88
N CYS A 156 4.66 -11.19 -15.05
CA CYS A 156 3.39 -10.89 -14.41
C CYS A 156 3.65 -10.10 -13.13
N MET A 157 2.91 -9.01 -12.93
CA MET A 157 2.96 -8.19 -11.73
C MET A 157 1.54 -7.99 -11.22
N LYS A 158 1.28 -8.40 -9.97
CA LYS A 158 -0.03 -8.26 -9.32
C LYS A 158 -0.04 -7.08 -8.35
N MET A 159 -1.19 -6.43 -8.28
CA MET A 159 -1.44 -5.20 -7.52
C MET A 159 -2.61 -5.44 -6.58
N ARG A 160 -2.47 -4.96 -5.34
CA ARG A 160 -3.51 -5.02 -4.29
C ARG A 160 -4.06 -3.63 -4.04
N PHE A 161 -5.20 -3.53 -3.39
CA PHE A 161 -5.70 -2.21 -2.99
C PHE A 161 -4.88 -1.53 -1.89
N PRO A 162 -4.99 -0.19 -1.82
CA PRO A 162 -5.55 0.69 -2.85
C PRO A 162 -4.60 0.80 -4.05
N LEU A 163 -5.15 0.95 -5.26
CA LEU A 163 -4.34 1.18 -6.45
C LEU A 163 -3.86 2.64 -6.46
N ARG A 164 -2.56 2.87 -6.73
CA ARG A 164 -1.91 4.18 -6.64
C ARG A 164 -1.10 4.50 -7.88
N TYR A 165 -0.87 5.80 -8.09
CA TYR A 165 0.09 6.31 -9.08
C TYR A 165 -0.17 5.80 -10.50
N LEU A 166 -1.46 5.71 -10.87
CA LEU A 166 -1.88 5.38 -12.22
C LEU A 166 -1.97 6.66 -13.05
N ARG A 167 -1.57 6.55 -14.31
CA ARG A 167 -1.67 7.66 -15.27
C ARG A 167 -1.86 7.16 -16.68
N ARG A 168 -2.47 7.98 -17.53
CA ARG A 168 -2.56 7.71 -18.96
C ARG A 168 -1.21 7.96 -19.63
N LYS A 169 -0.81 7.09 -20.56
CA LYS A 169 0.35 7.31 -21.43
C LYS A 169 -0.02 8.35 -22.49
N THR A 170 0.65 9.50 -22.47
CA THR A 170 0.61 10.52 -23.54
C THR A 170 1.54 10.10 -24.67
N GLU A 171 1.15 10.38 -25.91
CA GLU A 171 1.85 9.93 -27.12
C GLU A 171 3.25 10.57 -27.31
N SER A 172 3.57 11.63 -26.56
CA SER A 172 4.85 12.37 -26.65
C SER A 172 6.03 11.77 -25.86
N VAL A 173 5.83 10.73 -25.04
CA VAL A 173 6.93 10.09 -24.28
C VAL A 173 7.31 8.75 -24.92
N SER A 174 8.18 8.82 -25.92
CA SER A 174 8.82 7.66 -26.54
C SER A 174 9.96 7.13 -25.66
N PHE A 175 9.61 6.26 -24.72
CA PHE A 175 10.55 5.27 -24.18
C PHE A 175 9.88 3.89 -24.26
N GLY A 176 10.11 3.21 -25.39
CA GLY A 176 9.71 1.83 -25.65
C GLY A 176 8.30 1.65 -26.21
N ASN A 177 8.21 0.85 -27.29
CA ASN A 177 7.00 0.37 -27.94
C ASN A 177 6.24 -0.66 -27.08
N THR A 178 6.21 -0.48 -25.76
CA THR A 178 5.50 -1.36 -24.85
C THR A 178 4.08 -0.86 -24.68
N THR A 179 3.14 -1.50 -25.38
CA THR A 179 1.71 -1.38 -25.09
C THR A 179 1.50 -1.88 -23.66
N THR A 180 1.38 -0.97 -22.71
CA THR A 180 1.13 -1.31 -21.31
C THR A 180 -0.36 -1.49 -21.12
N TRP A 181 -0.75 -2.69 -20.72
CA TRP A 181 -2.11 -3.07 -20.42
C TRP A 181 -2.26 -3.26 -18.93
N LEU A 182 -3.26 -2.60 -18.33
CA LEU A 182 -3.69 -2.89 -16.97
C LEU A 182 -4.96 -3.73 -17.04
N LEU A 183 -4.93 -4.92 -16.47
CA LEU A 183 -6.11 -5.76 -16.26
C LEU A 183 -6.64 -5.44 -14.86
N LEU A 184 -7.84 -4.84 -14.79
CA LEU A 184 -8.49 -4.47 -13.53
C LEU A 184 -9.59 -5.47 -13.19
N LYS A 185 -9.58 -6.01 -11.97
CA LYS A 185 -10.66 -6.86 -11.46
C LYS A 185 -11.85 -5.98 -11.08
N VAL A 186 -12.99 -6.18 -11.74
CA VAL A 186 -14.24 -5.45 -11.47
C VAL A 186 -15.36 -6.44 -11.16
N GLY A 187 -16.28 -6.05 -10.28
CA GLY A 187 -17.47 -6.85 -9.97
C GLY A 187 -18.48 -6.78 -11.11
N LYS A 188 -19.08 -7.91 -11.45
CA LYS A 188 -20.24 -7.96 -12.35
C LYS A 188 -21.48 -7.51 -11.58
N SER A 189 -22.32 -6.70 -12.21
CA SER A 189 -23.66 -6.41 -11.68
C SER A 189 -24.46 -7.72 -11.62
N PRO A 190 -25.21 -8.01 -10.54
CA PRO A 190 -25.99 -9.23 -10.44
C PRO A 190 -27.03 -9.26 -11.58
N LYS A 191 -26.90 -10.23 -12.50
CA LYS A 191 -28.03 -10.64 -13.32
C LYS A 191 -28.99 -11.38 -12.39
N ASN A 192 -30.22 -10.88 -12.23
CA ASN A 192 -31.30 -11.62 -11.55
C ASN A 192 -31.38 -13.02 -12.17
N ARG A 193 -30.94 -14.04 -11.43
CA ARG A 193 -31.09 -15.44 -11.80
C ARG A 193 -32.14 -16.05 -10.90
N THR A 194 -33.37 -16.12 -11.42
CA THR A 194 -34.34 -17.15 -11.04
C THR A 194 -33.90 -18.47 -11.69
N GLY A 195 -33.74 -19.51 -10.89
CA GLY A 195 -33.41 -20.84 -11.39
C GLY A 195 -32.99 -21.77 -10.25
N ASN A 196 -33.99 -22.43 -9.68
CA ASN A 196 -33.85 -23.50 -8.69
C ASN A 196 -33.52 -24.79 -9.45
N ASP A 197 -32.44 -25.50 -9.12
CA ASP A 197 -32.32 -26.92 -9.43
C ASP A 197 -31.32 -27.59 -8.47
N ASN A 198 -31.84 -28.56 -7.71
CA ASN A 198 -31.09 -29.39 -6.79
C ASN A 198 -30.57 -30.63 -7.54
N HIS A 199 -29.26 -30.88 -7.50
CA HIS A 199 -28.74 -32.22 -7.77
C HIS A 199 -27.65 -32.64 -6.78
N ALA A 200 -27.90 -33.79 -6.15
CA ALA A 200 -27.06 -34.43 -5.15
C ALA A 200 -25.83 -35.11 -5.79
N PRO A 201 -24.70 -35.23 -5.06
CA PRO A 201 -23.49 -35.85 -5.61
C PRO A 201 -23.51 -37.38 -5.45
N LYS A 202 -23.20 -38.12 -6.52
CA LYS A 202 -22.91 -39.56 -6.49
C LYS A 202 -21.41 -39.81 -6.25
N GLN A 203 -21.09 -40.71 -5.32
CA GLN A 203 -19.74 -41.20 -5.01
C GLN A 203 -19.28 -42.32 -5.97
N PRO A 204 -17.97 -42.44 -6.26
CA PRO A 204 -17.41 -43.55 -7.04
C PRO A 204 -16.99 -44.78 -6.17
N PRO A 205 -16.87 -45.99 -6.76
CA PRO A 205 -16.74 -47.28 -6.04
C PRO A 205 -15.29 -47.61 -5.58
N PRO A 206 -15.12 -48.56 -4.63
CA PRO A 206 -13.83 -48.82 -3.97
C PRO A 206 -12.92 -49.77 -4.75
N ILE A 207 -11.62 -49.46 -4.72
CA ILE A 207 -10.51 -50.28 -5.21
C ILE A 207 -10.07 -51.22 -4.08
N LYS A 208 -10.05 -52.54 -4.32
CA LYS A 208 -9.47 -53.54 -3.41
C LYS A 208 -8.02 -53.84 -3.81
N THR A 209 -7.11 -53.74 -2.86
CA THR A 209 -5.75 -54.28 -2.98
C THR A 209 -5.36 -55.11 -1.76
N THR A 210 -4.45 -56.03 -2.02
CA THR A 210 -4.15 -57.28 -1.32
C THR A 210 -3.00 -57.15 -0.30
N SER A 211 -3.03 -58.02 0.72
CA SER A 211 -2.01 -58.34 1.75
C SER A 211 -1.81 -57.36 2.90
N ASN A 212 -2.54 -57.62 3.99
CA ASN A 212 -2.79 -56.72 5.12
C ASN A 212 -1.61 -56.51 6.09
N ARG A 213 -0.50 -57.26 5.97
CA ARG A 213 0.60 -57.19 6.95
C ARG A 213 1.71 -56.20 6.60
N ALA A 214 2.07 -56.05 5.32
CA ALA A 214 3.11 -55.11 4.89
C ALA A 214 2.61 -53.65 4.91
N THR A 215 1.35 -53.43 4.50
CA THR A 215 0.74 -52.09 4.46
C THR A 215 0.59 -51.48 5.86
N VAL A 216 0.24 -52.30 6.87
CA VAL A 216 0.11 -51.83 8.25
C VAL A 216 1.47 -51.40 8.82
N GLN A 217 2.55 -52.14 8.54
CA GLN A 217 3.89 -51.77 8.99
C GLN A 217 4.37 -50.45 8.37
N ILE A 218 4.11 -50.24 7.08
CA ILE A 218 4.46 -48.99 6.40
C ILE A 218 3.66 -47.80 6.96
N ILE A 219 2.35 -47.98 7.22
CA ILE A 219 1.51 -46.92 7.82
C ILE A 219 2.02 -46.54 9.21
N VAL A 220 2.38 -47.51 10.04
CA VAL A 220 2.89 -47.25 11.39
C VAL A 220 4.22 -46.50 11.33
N ILE A 221 5.16 -46.96 10.49
CA ILE A 221 6.48 -46.33 10.34
C ILE A 221 6.34 -44.90 9.80
N THR A 222 5.57 -44.70 8.74
CA THR A 222 5.34 -43.36 8.14
C THR A 222 4.63 -42.41 9.10
N SER A 223 3.70 -42.91 9.92
CA SER A 223 3.02 -42.10 10.93
C SER A 223 3.97 -41.64 12.04
N VAL A 224 4.87 -42.51 12.51
CA VAL A 224 5.86 -42.18 13.54
C VAL A 224 6.89 -41.16 13.01
N PHE A 225 7.43 -41.36 11.80
CA PHE A 225 8.34 -40.40 11.19
C PHE A 225 7.68 -39.03 10.95
N SER A 226 6.42 -39.02 10.54
CA SER A 226 5.66 -37.77 10.34
C SER A 226 5.48 -37.02 11.65
N PHE A 227 5.18 -37.71 12.75
CA PHE A 227 5.04 -37.09 14.06
C PHE A 227 6.37 -36.51 14.57
N LEU A 228 7.47 -37.25 14.40
CA LEU A 228 8.81 -36.77 14.76
C LEU A 228 9.21 -35.54 13.94
N LEU A 229 8.98 -35.54 12.62
CA LEU A 229 9.23 -34.39 11.75
C LEU A 229 8.37 -33.17 12.13
N CYS A 230 7.08 -33.36 12.42
CA CYS A 230 6.23 -32.27 12.87
C CYS A 230 6.72 -31.67 14.20
N SER A 231 7.13 -32.51 15.16
CA SER A 231 7.64 -32.03 16.44
C SER A 231 8.91 -31.19 16.31
N THR A 232 9.86 -31.60 15.45
CA THR A 232 11.09 -30.83 15.22
C THR A 232 10.84 -29.52 14.50
N LEU A 233 9.88 -29.47 13.56
CA LEU A 233 9.47 -28.25 12.88
C LEU A 233 8.80 -27.26 13.84
N VAL A 234 7.94 -27.73 14.75
CA VAL A 234 7.29 -26.86 15.76
C VAL A 234 8.34 -26.29 16.71
N ILE A 235 9.25 -27.12 17.21
CA ILE A 235 10.34 -26.69 18.10
C ILE A 235 11.24 -25.68 17.37
N SER A 236 11.67 -25.98 16.15
CA SER A 236 12.50 -25.09 15.34
C SER A 236 11.80 -23.74 15.07
N SER A 237 10.51 -23.76 14.73
CA SER A 237 9.71 -22.56 14.50
C SER A 237 9.61 -21.70 15.76
N HIS A 238 9.41 -22.32 16.92
CA HIS A 238 9.38 -21.64 18.21
C HIS A 238 10.74 -20.99 18.55
N TYR A 239 11.85 -21.70 18.35
CA TYR A 239 13.19 -21.14 18.57
C TYR A 239 13.52 -20.00 17.59
N MET A 240 13.18 -20.15 16.30
CA MET A 240 13.36 -19.11 15.29
C MET A 240 12.54 -17.86 15.59
N TYR A 241 11.30 -18.02 16.05
CA TYR A 241 10.46 -16.91 16.51
C TYR A 241 11.12 -16.17 17.67
N LYS A 242 11.57 -16.90 18.71
CA LYS A 242 12.22 -16.31 19.88
C LYS A 242 13.50 -15.55 19.51
N ILE A 243 14.33 -16.09 18.63
CA ILE A 243 15.56 -15.43 18.16
C ILE A 243 15.24 -14.16 17.36
N ARG A 244 14.24 -14.19 16.46
CA ARG A 244 13.83 -13.02 15.69
C ARG A 244 13.25 -11.92 16.57
N VAL A 245 12.44 -12.27 17.57
CA VAL A 245 11.91 -11.31 18.55
C VAL A 245 13.05 -10.66 19.35
N LEU A 246 14.03 -11.44 19.79
CA LEU A 246 15.20 -10.91 20.50
C LEU A 246 16.08 -10.02 19.61
N GLN A 247 16.30 -10.38 18.35
CA GLN A 247 17.03 -9.54 17.39
C GLN A 247 16.29 -8.24 17.06
N TYR A 248 14.96 -8.29 16.96
CA TYR A 248 14.10 -7.11 16.78
C TYR A 248 14.20 -6.17 18.00
N LYS A 249 14.11 -6.71 19.22
CA LYS A 249 14.30 -5.94 20.46
C LYS A 249 15.69 -5.31 20.56
N ARG A 250 16.75 -6.03 20.16
CA ARG A 250 18.14 -5.54 20.26
C ARG A 250 18.49 -4.43 19.27
N ARG A 251 17.80 -4.36 18.12
CA ARG A 251 18.02 -3.32 17.11
C ARG A 251 17.26 -2.01 17.37
N ASN A 252 16.30 -2.01 18.30
CA ASN A 252 15.35 -0.91 18.47
C ASN A 252 15.55 -0.08 19.75
N MET A 253 16.64 -0.29 20.50
CA MET A 253 16.78 0.28 21.84
C MET A 253 18.12 1.01 22.02
N GLU A 254 18.09 2.32 21.78
CA GLU A 254 18.98 3.29 22.40
C GLU A 254 18.12 4.50 22.80
N LEU A 255 17.33 4.33 23.87
CA LEU A 255 16.64 5.39 24.59
C LEU A 255 16.25 4.84 25.97
N HIS A 256 16.88 5.37 27.01
CA HIS A 256 16.58 5.08 28.40
C HIS A 256 15.17 5.61 28.74
N VAL A 257 14.16 4.74 28.82
CA VAL A 257 12.83 5.08 29.34
C VAL A 257 12.31 3.93 30.20
N SER A 258 11.92 4.25 31.44
CA SER A 258 11.73 3.33 32.57
C SER A 258 10.35 2.66 32.66
N GLU A 259 9.66 2.35 31.56
CA GLU A 259 8.42 1.56 31.63
C GLU A 259 8.34 0.44 30.57
N PRO A 260 8.04 -0.81 30.98
CA PRO A 260 7.95 -1.96 30.08
C PRO A 260 6.76 -1.92 29.11
N GLU A 261 5.85 -0.93 29.22
CA GLU A 261 4.70 -0.75 28.31
C GLU A 261 5.01 0.09 27.05
N ALA A 262 6.20 0.70 26.96
CA ALA A 262 6.60 1.61 25.88
C ALA A 262 7.07 0.91 24.59
N ILE A 263 6.58 -0.30 24.29
CA ILE A 263 7.18 -1.18 23.25
C ILE A 263 6.93 -0.66 21.81
N VAL A 264 6.00 0.27 21.59
CA VAL A 264 5.87 1.04 20.34
C VAL A 264 5.41 2.47 20.67
N LEU A 265 6.29 3.46 20.45
CA LEU A 265 6.03 4.88 20.75
C LEU A 265 4.70 5.37 20.13
N SER A 266 4.37 4.97 18.90
CA SER A 266 3.10 5.36 18.23
C SER A 266 1.87 4.76 18.90
N ASN A 267 1.92 3.51 19.38
CA ASN A 267 0.80 2.87 20.07
C ASN A 267 0.57 3.48 21.46
N TRP A 268 1.66 3.73 22.20
CA TRP A 268 1.58 4.46 23.47
C TRP A 268 1.04 5.88 23.26
N ALA A 269 1.52 6.60 22.24
CA ALA A 269 1.01 7.91 21.89
C ALA A 269 -0.49 7.91 21.52
N TYR A 270 -0.94 6.90 20.77
CA TYR A 270 -2.36 6.71 20.46
C TYR A 270 -3.20 6.46 21.71
N LYS A 271 -2.73 5.61 22.64
CA LYS A 271 -3.41 5.36 23.92
C LYS A 271 -3.48 6.63 24.78
N CYS A 272 -2.42 7.41 24.85
CA CYS A 272 -2.41 8.71 25.55
C CYS A 272 -3.39 9.69 24.91
N PHE A 273 -3.45 9.76 23.57
CA PHE A 273 -4.40 10.58 22.82
C PHE A 273 -5.86 10.22 23.15
N VAL A 274 -6.24 8.94 23.02
CA VAL A 274 -7.61 8.48 23.30
C VAL A 274 -8.01 8.69 24.77
N ARG A 275 -7.06 8.59 25.69
CA ARG A 275 -7.29 8.81 27.13
C ARG A 275 -7.25 10.29 27.54
N GLY A 276 -6.99 11.22 26.62
CA GLY A 276 -6.82 12.65 26.93
C GLY A 276 -5.59 12.96 27.79
N GLN A 277 -4.62 12.03 27.88
CA GLN A 277 -3.42 12.13 28.71
C GLN A 277 -2.22 12.71 27.91
N LEU A 278 -2.44 13.80 27.18
CA LEU A 278 -1.42 14.43 26.32
C LEU A 278 -0.22 14.98 27.12
N ASN A 279 -0.45 15.37 28.37
CA ASN A 279 0.57 15.82 29.33
C ASN A 279 1.64 14.76 29.63
N LYS A 280 1.34 13.46 29.43
CA LYS A 280 2.35 12.40 29.55
C LYS A 280 3.29 12.33 28.35
N LEU A 281 2.83 12.78 27.18
CA LEU A 281 3.61 12.78 25.94
C LEU A 281 4.49 14.02 25.84
N PHE A 282 4.00 15.15 26.35
CA PHE A 282 4.67 16.44 26.27
C PHE A 282 4.88 16.98 27.70
N PHE A 283 6.11 16.82 28.20
CA PHE A 283 6.55 17.23 29.56
C PHE A 283 6.75 18.74 29.73
N TRP A 284 6.66 19.49 28.63
CA TRP A 284 6.89 20.92 28.56
C TRP A 284 5.52 21.58 28.76
N GLU A 285 5.45 22.75 29.41
CA GLU A 285 4.27 23.63 29.35
C GLU A 285 3.98 23.94 27.88
N ALA A 286 3.18 23.09 27.25
CA ALA A 286 2.98 23.15 25.81
C ALA A 286 1.99 24.27 25.51
N VAL A 287 2.46 25.18 24.66
CA VAL A 287 1.70 25.97 23.69
C VAL A 287 0.42 25.24 23.29
N ASP A 288 -0.71 25.93 23.43
CA ASP A 288 -2.07 25.55 23.01
C ASP A 288 -2.35 24.03 22.88
N LYS A 289 -3.12 23.48 23.83
CA LYS A 289 -3.53 22.07 23.83
C LYS A 289 -4.13 21.62 22.49
N THR A 290 -4.84 22.51 21.79
CA THR A 290 -5.47 22.20 20.50
C THR A 290 -4.44 22.02 19.40
N LEU A 291 -3.37 22.83 19.39
CA LEU A 291 -2.25 22.70 18.45
C LEU A 291 -1.53 21.37 18.63
N VAL A 292 -1.24 21.00 19.88
CA VAL A 292 -0.58 19.73 20.22
C VAL A 292 -1.45 18.53 19.82
N GLU A 293 -2.75 18.61 20.08
CA GLU A 293 -3.69 17.56 19.69
C GLU A 293 -3.74 17.40 18.16
N ASN A 294 -3.79 18.50 17.42
CA ASN A 294 -3.80 18.50 15.96
C ASN A 294 -2.50 17.93 15.38
N MET A 295 -1.34 18.35 15.90
CA MET A 295 -0.04 17.79 15.50
C MET A 295 0.03 16.28 15.78
N LEU A 296 -0.49 15.84 16.93
CA LEU A 296 -0.50 14.43 17.28
C LEU A 296 -1.43 13.61 16.37
N LYS A 297 -2.63 14.11 16.04
CA LYS A 297 -3.53 13.46 15.07
C LYS A 297 -2.88 13.33 13.70
N VAL A 298 -2.22 14.38 13.21
CA VAL A 298 -1.48 14.34 11.92
C VAL A 298 -0.35 13.32 11.97
N ALA A 299 0.45 13.31 13.04
CA ALA A 299 1.53 12.34 13.22
C ALA A 299 1.00 10.90 13.22
N LEU A 300 -0.09 10.64 13.96
CA LEU A 300 -0.76 9.34 14.03
C LEU A 300 -1.34 8.90 12.67
N TRP A 301 -1.84 9.83 11.84
CA TRP A 301 -2.23 9.55 10.46
C TRP A 301 -1.04 9.17 9.58
N CYS A 302 0.11 9.84 9.75
CA CYS A 302 1.31 9.59 8.95
C CYS A 302 1.97 8.24 9.25
N VAL A 303 1.90 7.77 10.50
CA VAL A 303 2.60 6.56 10.93
C VAL A 303 1.77 5.28 10.82
N GLN A 304 0.52 5.34 10.36
CA GLN A 304 -0.38 4.19 10.21
C GLN A 304 0.31 2.96 9.61
N ASP A 305 0.12 1.78 10.20
CA ASP A 305 0.79 0.55 9.75
C ASP A 305 0.46 0.25 8.30
N GLU A 306 -0.81 0.42 7.96
CA GLU A 306 -1.32 0.29 6.62
C GLU A 306 -0.97 1.54 5.80
N PRO A 307 -0.13 1.43 4.75
CA PRO A 307 0.30 2.58 3.96
C PRO A 307 -0.85 3.32 3.26
N PHE A 308 -2.07 2.75 3.24
CA PHE A 308 -3.25 3.34 2.62
C PHE A 308 -4.07 4.22 3.54
N LEU A 309 -3.92 4.06 4.85
CA LEU A 309 -4.50 5.00 5.81
C LEU A 309 -3.62 6.24 5.95
N ARG A 310 -2.34 6.14 5.55
CA ARG A 310 -1.43 7.29 5.52
C ARG A 310 -1.91 8.35 4.54
N GLN A 311 -2.04 9.56 5.07
CA GLN A 311 -2.46 10.74 4.32
C GLN A 311 -1.39 11.17 3.32
N THR A 312 -1.79 11.85 2.25
CA THR A 312 -0.84 12.43 1.29
C THR A 312 -0.15 13.64 1.91
N MET A 313 1.05 13.99 1.45
CA MET A 313 1.71 15.21 1.93
C MET A 313 0.86 16.47 1.70
N LYS A 314 0.08 16.52 0.62
CA LYS A 314 -0.90 17.58 0.37
C LYS A 314 -1.88 17.72 1.53
N SER A 315 -2.53 16.62 1.91
CA SER A 315 -3.49 16.59 3.01
C SER A 315 -2.83 16.90 4.35
N VAL A 316 -1.63 16.35 4.61
CA VAL A 316 -0.86 16.62 5.84
C VAL A 316 -0.54 18.10 6.01
N VAL A 317 -0.12 18.78 4.93
CA VAL A 317 0.16 20.23 4.98
C VAL A 317 -1.11 21.02 5.26
N LEU A 318 -2.21 20.73 4.55
CA LEU A 318 -3.50 21.40 4.78
C LEU A 318 -4.01 21.21 6.22
N MET A 319 -3.79 20.03 6.81
CA MET A 319 -4.10 19.75 8.21
C MET A 319 -3.22 20.56 9.17
N LEU A 320 -1.92 20.71 8.90
CA LEU A 320 -1.00 21.48 9.75
C LEU A 320 -1.22 23.00 9.65
N GLU A 321 -1.66 23.49 8.49
CA GLU A 321 -2.00 24.90 8.26
C GLU A 321 -3.39 25.28 8.81
N GLY A 322 -4.16 24.31 9.33
CA GLY A 322 -5.50 24.53 9.89
C GLY A 322 -6.58 24.81 8.84
N VAL A 323 -6.31 24.51 7.56
CA VAL A 323 -7.26 24.73 6.45
C VAL A 323 -8.34 23.64 6.41
N THR A 324 -8.04 22.45 6.92
CA THR A 324 -8.94 21.29 6.94
C THR A 324 -9.01 20.68 8.33
N ASP A 325 -10.22 20.30 8.76
CA ASP A 325 -10.43 19.60 10.03
C ASP A 325 -9.74 18.23 10.04
N ILE A 326 -9.15 17.88 11.17
CA ILE A 326 -8.40 16.63 11.35
C ILE A 326 -9.28 15.58 12.01
N ALA A 327 -9.74 14.61 11.22
CA ALA A 327 -10.45 13.45 11.74
C ALA A 327 -9.58 12.61 12.69
N VAL A 328 -10.21 11.90 13.62
CA VAL A 328 -9.50 10.99 14.53
C VAL A 328 -8.91 9.81 13.74
N PRO A 329 -7.59 9.54 13.86
CA PRO A 329 -6.97 8.43 13.16
C PRO A 329 -7.44 7.06 13.68
N PRO A 330 -7.54 6.04 12.82
CA PRO A 330 -7.85 4.68 13.23
C PRO A 330 -6.74 4.12 14.13
N CYS A 331 -7.13 3.23 15.06
CA CYS A 331 -6.19 2.57 15.95
C CYS A 331 -5.22 1.70 15.14
N HIS A 332 -3.96 1.71 15.55
CA HIS A 332 -3.00 0.71 15.10
C HIS A 332 -3.50 -0.66 15.56
N ASN A 333 -3.90 -1.52 14.61
CA ASN A 333 -4.26 -2.91 14.91
C ASN A 333 -3.00 -3.65 15.38
N SER A 334 -2.68 -3.55 16.66
CA SER A 334 -1.78 -4.48 17.32
C SER A 334 -2.56 -5.76 17.58
N ASN A 335 -2.74 -6.59 16.55
CA ASN A 335 -2.99 -8.02 16.75
C ASN A 335 -1.69 -8.64 17.27
N PHE A 336 -1.42 -8.39 18.55
CA PHE A 336 -0.53 -9.15 19.40
C PHE A 336 -1.28 -9.38 20.71
N GLU A 337 -2.29 -10.24 20.64
CA GLU A 337 -2.65 -11.12 21.75
C GLU A 337 -1.96 -12.47 21.53
#